data_AF-A0A8H6RAV2-F1
#
_entry.id   AF-A0A8H6RAV2-F1
#
_cell.length_a   1.000
_cell.length_b   1.000
_cell.length_c   1.000
_cell.angle_alpha   90.00
_cell.angle_beta   90.00
_cell.angle_gamma   90.00
#
_symmetry.space_group_name_H-M   'P 1'
#
loop_
_entity.id
_entity.type
_entity.pdbx_description
1 polymer ?
#
loop_
_entity_poly.entity_id
_entity_poly.type
_entity_poly.pdbx_seq_one_letter_code
_entity_poly.pdbx_strand_id
1 'polypeptide(L)'
;MNKYWISQTGPNADFWGHEFSKHATCFSTFDVPCYGPKYQQHEEVVDFFETTIGYYKKFPTWEWLAKHDITPSNSTGYSRVQLENALAAEHGAVPYVGCSGPRYNDTAAGKAANSTDMGRTVLSEVWYYMHVFGRPQDHRYVPVDQTSRSGCTNVTGAVHYYEQTASLRNNASHY
;
A
#
# COMPACT_ATOMS: atom_id res chain seq x y z
N MET A 1 1.00 -6.54 14.63
CA MET A 1 0.26 -6.89 13.39
C MET A 1 -1.25 -6.76 13.55
N ASN A 2 -1.89 -7.34 14.58
CA ASN A 2 -3.36 -7.30 14.78
C ASN A 2 -4.07 -5.94 14.64
N LYS A 3 -3.38 -4.81 14.88
CA LYS A 3 -3.94 -3.47 14.70
C LYS A 3 -3.75 -2.89 13.28
N TYR A 4 -2.65 -3.22 12.61
CA TYR A 4 -2.17 -2.49 11.42
C TYR A 4 -1.97 -3.38 10.18
N TRP A 5 -1.99 -4.69 10.33
CA TRP A 5 -1.85 -5.65 9.24
C TRP A 5 -2.92 -6.72 9.41
N ILE A 6 -4.14 -6.33 9.06
CA ILE A 6 -5.38 -7.07 9.31
C ILE A 6 -5.88 -7.73 8.03
N SER A 7 -6.45 -8.92 8.17
CA SER A 7 -7.18 -9.58 7.09
C SER A 7 -8.57 -8.96 6.93
N GLN A 8 -9.00 -8.74 5.69
CA GLN A 8 -10.32 -8.19 5.38
C GLN A 8 -11.41 -9.26 5.24
N THR A 9 -11.03 -10.51 5.00
CA THR A 9 -11.97 -11.58 4.60
C THR A 9 -11.82 -12.88 5.40
N GLY A 10 -10.94 -12.93 6.41
CA GLY A 10 -10.69 -14.15 7.18
C GLY A 10 -9.80 -13.93 8.40
N PRO A 11 -9.28 -15.01 9.02
CA PRO A 11 -8.35 -14.91 10.13
C PRO A 11 -7.04 -14.21 9.76
N ASN A 12 -6.49 -13.43 10.68
CA ASN A 12 -5.20 -12.77 10.49
C ASN A 12 -4.06 -13.77 10.28
N ALA A 13 -4.08 -14.91 10.99
CA ALA A 13 -3.03 -15.92 10.90
C ALA A 13 -2.92 -16.52 9.48
N ASP A 14 -4.05 -16.82 8.83
CA ASP A 14 -4.08 -17.35 7.47
C ASP A 14 -3.52 -16.34 6.46
N PHE A 15 -3.88 -15.06 6.64
CA PHE A 15 -3.34 -13.98 5.83
C PHE A 15 -1.83 -13.81 6.03
N TRP A 16 -1.33 -13.76 7.26
CA TRP A 16 0.10 -13.66 7.50
C TRP A 16 0.86 -14.89 7.00
N GLY A 17 0.27 -16.08 7.11
CA GLY A 17 0.80 -17.31 6.53
C GLY A 17 0.88 -17.24 5.00
N HIS A 18 -0.13 -16.67 4.33
CA HIS A 18 -0.10 -16.39 2.90
C HIS A 18 1.05 -15.46 2.53
N GLU A 19 1.19 -14.33 3.22
CA GLU A 19 2.22 -13.34 2.92
C GLU A 19 3.63 -13.92 3.10
N PHE A 20 3.87 -14.67 4.19
CA PHE A 20 5.16 -15.32 4.39
C PHE A 20 5.44 -16.38 3.31
N SER A 21 4.52 -17.34 3.14
CA SER A 21 4.73 -18.48 2.24
C SER A 21 4.88 -18.09 0.78
N LYS A 22 4.19 -17.03 0.34
CA LYS A 22 4.19 -16.57 -1.04
C LYS A 22 5.24 -15.51 -1.35
N HIS A 23 5.57 -14.63 -0.40
CA HIS A 23 6.43 -13.48 -0.65
C HIS A 23 7.77 -13.57 0.07
N ALA A 24 7.81 -13.91 1.36
CA ALA A 24 9.06 -14.00 2.12
C ALA A 24 10.03 -15.04 1.53
N THR A 25 9.49 -16.18 1.11
CA THR A 25 10.25 -17.30 0.52
C THR A 25 10.95 -16.95 -0.81
N CYS A 26 10.61 -15.84 -1.45
CA CYS A 26 11.28 -15.34 -2.65
C CYS A 26 12.47 -14.40 -2.34
N PHE A 27 12.65 -14.00 -1.09
CA PHE A 27 13.79 -13.20 -0.65
C PHE A 27 14.88 -14.11 -0.10
N SER A 28 15.98 -14.24 -0.84
CA SER A 28 17.12 -15.08 -0.47
C SER A 28 17.72 -14.75 0.90
N THR A 29 17.59 -13.50 1.36
CA THR A 29 18.14 -13.05 2.65
C THR A 29 17.34 -13.53 3.87
N PHE A 30 16.15 -14.11 3.69
CA PHE A 30 15.41 -14.80 4.74
C PHE A 30 15.63 -16.33 4.71
N ASP A 31 16.45 -16.85 3.80
CA ASP A 31 16.73 -18.28 3.77
C ASP A 31 17.55 -18.72 5.00
N VAL A 32 17.23 -19.90 5.54
CA VAL A 32 17.81 -20.43 6.78
C VAL A 32 19.35 -20.46 6.76
N PRO A 33 20.02 -20.85 5.65
CA PRO A 33 21.49 -20.81 5.58
C PRO A 33 22.10 -19.42 5.80
N CYS A 34 21.36 -18.34 5.55
CA CYS A 34 21.84 -16.96 5.77
C CYS A 34 21.96 -16.58 7.25
N TYR A 35 21.32 -17.33 8.15
CA TYR A 35 21.40 -17.12 9.60
C TYR A 35 22.59 -17.86 10.25
N GLY A 36 23.16 -18.82 9.53
CA GLY A 36 24.38 -19.51 9.95
C GLY A 36 24.19 -20.45 11.16
N PRO A 37 25.29 -20.82 11.84
CA PRO A 37 25.29 -21.91 12.83
C PRO A 37 24.54 -21.59 14.14
N LYS A 38 24.10 -20.35 14.32
CA LYS A 38 23.36 -19.90 15.51
C LYS A 38 21.85 -19.86 15.28
N TYR A 39 21.39 -20.31 14.11
CA TYR A 39 19.99 -20.26 13.72
C TYR A 39 19.08 -20.83 14.81
N GLN A 40 18.08 -20.04 15.20
CA GLN A 40 16.98 -20.51 16.02
C GLN A 40 15.79 -20.85 15.14
N GLN A 41 15.15 -21.99 15.40
CA GLN A 41 14.02 -22.44 14.61
C GLN A 41 12.94 -21.35 14.51
N HIS A 42 12.60 -20.99 13.27
CA HIS A 42 11.62 -19.97 12.88
C HIS A 42 12.01 -18.50 13.10
N GLU A 43 13.29 -18.18 13.37
CA GLU A 43 13.70 -16.77 13.47
C GLU A 43 13.50 -15.99 12.17
N GLU A 44 13.56 -16.65 11.00
CA GLU A 44 13.32 -16.04 9.71
C GLU A 44 11.87 -15.57 9.51
N VAL A 45 10.92 -16.25 10.15
CA VAL A 45 9.51 -15.85 10.15
C VAL A 45 9.34 -14.56 10.93
N VAL A 46 9.96 -14.47 12.09
CA VAL A 46 9.92 -13.27 12.94
C VAL A 46 10.59 -12.10 12.22
N ASP A 47 11.79 -12.31 11.69
CA ASP A 47 12.56 -11.30 10.96
C ASP A 47 11.79 -10.76 9.75
N PHE A 48 11.07 -11.60 9.00
CA PHE A 48 10.24 -11.14 7.88
C PHE A 48 9.14 -10.18 8.33
N PHE A 49 8.41 -10.52 9.39
CA PHE A 49 7.33 -9.68 9.88
C PHE A 49 7.85 -8.40 10.55
N GLU A 50 8.95 -8.47 11.31
CA GLU A 50 9.61 -7.28 11.86
C GLU A 50 10.10 -6.35 10.75
N THR A 51 10.71 -6.91 9.70
CA THR A 51 11.17 -6.16 8.52
C THR A 51 10.01 -5.44 7.85
N THR A 52 8.91 -6.15 7.59
CA THR A 52 7.73 -5.58 6.93
C THR A 52 7.10 -4.47 7.77
N ILE A 53 6.97 -4.65 9.08
CA ILE A 53 6.46 -3.62 9.99
C ILE A 53 7.42 -2.42 10.05
N GLY A 54 8.73 -2.66 10.01
CA GLY A 54 9.75 -1.62 9.94
C GLY A 54 9.58 -0.73 8.70
N TYR A 55 9.36 -1.33 7.53
CA TYR A 55 9.03 -0.58 6.32
C TYR A 55 7.68 0.13 6.44
N TYR A 56 6.62 -0.52 6.92
CA TYR A 56 5.30 0.12 7.11
C TYR A 56 5.40 1.42 7.93
N LYS A 57 6.18 1.42 9.02
CA LYS A 57 6.40 2.62 9.85
C LYS A 57 7.17 3.73 9.13
N LYS A 58 8.01 3.41 8.14
CA LYS A 58 8.76 4.40 7.34
C LYS A 58 7.92 5.04 6.24
N PHE A 59 6.79 4.44 5.87
CA PHE A 59 5.91 4.91 4.79
C PHE A 59 4.52 5.28 5.33
N PRO A 60 4.40 6.32 6.19
CA PRO A 60 3.12 6.76 6.73
C PRO A 60 2.27 7.47 5.67
N THR A 61 1.76 6.68 4.72
CA THR A 61 1.04 7.12 3.51
C THR A 61 -0.09 8.11 3.84
N TRP A 62 -0.82 7.85 4.92
CA TRP A 62 -1.86 8.74 5.43
C TRP A 62 -1.32 10.15 5.71
N GLU A 63 -0.25 10.24 6.49
CA GLU A 63 0.33 11.51 6.91
C GLU A 63 0.92 12.25 5.72
N TRP A 64 1.55 11.51 4.80
CA TRP A 64 2.08 12.03 3.55
C TRP A 64 0.99 12.64 2.68
N LEU A 65 -0.12 11.94 2.46
CA LEU A 65 -1.25 12.51 1.72
C LEU A 65 -1.83 13.76 2.42
N ALA A 66 -1.98 13.71 3.74
CA ALA A 66 -2.53 14.82 4.51
C ALA A 66 -1.66 16.10 4.44
N LYS A 67 -0.33 15.97 4.38
CA LYS A 67 0.58 17.13 4.17
C LYS A 67 0.36 17.87 2.85
N HIS A 68 -0.22 17.19 1.86
CA HIS A 68 -0.53 17.73 0.54
C HIS A 68 -2.04 17.98 0.38
N ASP A 69 -2.75 18.19 1.49
CA ASP A 69 -4.19 18.45 1.54
C ASP A 69 -5.07 17.34 0.93
N ILE A 70 -4.55 16.10 0.89
CA ILE A 70 -5.30 14.92 0.47
C ILE A 70 -5.72 14.14 1.72
N THR A 71 -6.93 14.39 2.19
CA THR A 71 -7.54 13.68 3.32
C THR A 71 -8.75 12.88 2.87
N PRO A 72 -9.18 11.85 3.61
CA PRO A 72 -10.42 11.18 3.29
C PRO A 72 -11.60 12.12 3.30
N SER A 73 -12.51 11.89 2.37
CA SER A 73 -13.73 12.66 2.22
C SER A 73 -14.78 11.84 1.48
N ASN A 74 -16.04 11.97 1.90
CA ASN A 74 -17.16 11.38 1.18
C ASN A 74 -17.67 12.26 0.02
N SER A 75 -17.15 13.49 -0.12
CA SER A 75 -17.57 14.46 -1.13
C SER A 75 -16.44 14.90 -2.06
N THR A 76 -15.19 14.85 -1.60
CA THR A 76 -14.03 15.29 -2.39
C THR A 76 -13.49 14.14 -3.22
N GLY A 77 -13.31 14.40 -4.51
CA GLY A 77 -12.58 13.51 -5.41
C GLY A 77 -11.23 14.09 -5.77
N TYR A 78 -10.25 13.21 -5.91
CA TYR A 78 -8.87 13.52 -6.30
C TYR A 78 -8.58 13.00 -7.70
N SER A 79 -7.46 13.42 -8.28
CA SER A 79 -6.90 12.79 -9.48
C SER A 79 -5.78 11.82 -9.12
N ARG A 80 -5.59 10.80 -9.97
CA ARG A 80 -4.45 9.87 -9.84
C ARG A 80 -3.11 10.62 -9.78
N VAL A 81 -2.92 11.63 -10.63
CA VAL A 81 -1.68 12.40 -10.70
C VAL A 81 -1.43 13.20 -9.42
N GLN A 82 -2.47 13.74 -8.78
CA GLN A 82 -2.32 14.40 -7.48
C GLN A 82 -1.83 13.44 -6.40
N LEU A 83 -2.42 12.23 -6.33
CA LEU A 83 -2.00 11.19 -5.38
C LEU A 83 -0.55 10.76 -5.63
N GLU A 84 -0.20 10.47 -6.88
CA GLU A 84 1.16 10.05 -7.27
C GLU A 84 2.19 11.15 -6.95
N ASN A 85 1.91 12.42 -7.28
CA ASN A 85 2.83 13.52 -7.03
C ASN A 85 3.03 13.79 -5.53
N ALA A 86 1.96 13.80 -4.74
CA ALA A 86 2.04 14.01 -3.29
C ALA A 86 2.93 12.94 -2.64
N LEU A 87 2.71 11.68 -2.99
CA LEU A 87 3.48 10.57 -2.45
C LEU A 87 4.92 10.53 -2.99
N ALA A 88 5.13 10.90 -4.26
CA ALA A 88 6.47 10.99 -4.84
C ALA A 88 7.32 12.07 -4.16
N ALA A 89 6.71 13.19 -3.75
CA ALA A 89 7.41 14.25 -3.03
C ALA A 89 7.94 13.79 -1.66
N GLU A 90 7.26 12.86 -1.00
CA GLU A 90 7.67 12.34 0.31
C GLU A 90 8.55 11.08 0.20
N HIS A 91 8.24 10.16 -0.73
CA HIS A 91 8.99 8.93 -0.96
C HIS A 91 10.30 9.15 -1.72
N GLY A 92 10.35 10.17 -2.60
CA GLY A 92 11.47 10.44 -3.50
C GLY A 92 11.40 9.73 -4.85
N ALA A 93 10.34 8.97 -5.12
CA ALA A 93 10.06 8.34 -6.41
C ALA A 93 8.55 8.08 -6.57
N VAL A 94 8.06 7.93 -7.79
CA VAL A 94 6.63 7.76 -8.08
C VAL A 94 6.15 6.37 -7.63
N PRO A 95 5.28 6.24 -6.61
CA PRO A 95 4.74 4.95 -6.23
C PRO A 95 3.64 4.49 -7.18
N TYR A 96 3.29 3.21 -7.13
CA TYR A 96 2.05 2.73 -7.74
C TYR A 96 0.88 3.10 -6.85
N VAL A 97 -0.17 3.67 -7.46
CA VAL A 97 -1.46 3.92 -6.81
C VAL A 97 -2.50 3.00 -7.46
N GLY A 98 -3.13 2.14 -6.66
CA GLY A 98 -4.15 1.19 -7.08
C GLY A 98 -5.55 1.62 -6.66
N CYS A 99 -6.52 1.42 -7.55
CA CYS A 99 -7.92 1.69 -7.26
C CYS A 99 -8.81 0.46 -7.46
N SER A 100 -9.89 0.43 -6.69
CA SER A 100 -10.99 -0.54 -6.71
C SER A 100 -12.33 0.18 -6.93
N GLY A 101 -13.46 -0.49 -6.66
CA GLY A 101 -14.79 0.06 -6.89
C GLY A 101 -15.21 0.01 -8.37
N PRO A 102 -16.19 0.81 -8.83
CA PRO A 102 -16.62 0.79 -10.23
C PRO A 102 -15.55 1.38 -11.14
N ARG A 103 -15.54 0.95 -12.41
CA ARG A 103 -14.78 1.65 -13.46
C ARG A 103 -15.45 2.99 -13.74
N TYR A 104 -14.68 4.01 -14.11
CA TYR A 104 -15.22 5.35 -14.32
C TYR A 104 -16.30 5.38 -15.40
N ASN A 105 -16.08 4.73 -16.54
CA ASN A 105 -17.06 4.61 -17.63
C ASN A 105 -18.39 3.92 -17.21
N ASP A 106 -18.38 3.11 -16.15
CA ASP A 106 -19.60 2.46 -15.64
C ASP A 106 -20.40 3.36 -14.68
N THR A 107 -19.78 4.43 -14.16
CA THR A 107 -20.43 5.41 -13.27
C THR A 107 -21.44 6.31 -14.01
N ALA A 108 -22.36 6.93 -13.27
CA ALA A 108 -23.30 7.90 -13.85
C ALA A 108 -22.56 9.09 -14.50
N ALA A 109 -21.51 9.61 -13.86
CA ALA A 109 -20.68 10.70 -14.39
C ALA A 109 -19.93 10.28 -15.67
N GLY A 110 -19.35 9.07 -15.67
CA GLY A 110 -18.66 8.54 -16.85
C GLY A 110 -19.58 8.30 -18.03
N LYS A 111 -20.78 7.75 -17.79
CA LYS A 111 -21.82 7.58 -18.82
C LYS A 111 -22.30 8.92 -19.36
N ALA A 112 -22.58 9.90 -18.51
CA ALA A 112 -22.98 11.24 -18.92
C ALA A 112 -21.91 11.94 -19.76
N ALA A 113 -20.63 11.67 -19.48
CA ALA A 113 -19.50 12.19 -20.23
C ALA A 113 -19.13 11.38 -21.48
N ASN A 114 -19.84 10.28 -21.80
CA ASN A 114 -19.46 9.30 -22.83
C ASN A 114 -17.98 8.85 -22.72
N SER A 115 -17.49 8.71 -21.48
CA SER A 115 -16.08 8.38 -21.22
C SER A 115 -15.77 6.92 -21.55
N THR A 116 -14.60 6.68 -22.12
CA THR A 116 -14.03 5.35 -22.33
C THR A 116 -13.02 4.95 -21.25
N ASP A 117 -12.85 5.78 -20.20
CA ASP A 117 -11.91 5.50 -19.12
C ASP A 117 -12.38 4.30 -18.27
N MET A 118 -11.64 3.20 -18.36
CA MET A 118 -11.90 1.95 -17.64
C MET A 118 -11.20 1.87 -16.29
N GLY A 119 -10.50 2.92 -15.87
CA GLY A 119 -9.83 2.98 -14.58
C GLY A 119 -10.83 2.99 -13.43
N ARG A 120 -10.42 2.41 -12.32
CA ARG A 120 -11.21 2.24 -11.10
C ARG A 120 -11.23 3.55 -10.29
N THR A 121 -12.26 3.74 -9.48
CA THR A 121 -12.59 5.06 -8.91
C THR A 121 -12.37 5.19 -7.41
N VAL A 122 -11.97 4.13 -6.69
CA VAL A 122 -11.78 4.19 -5.23
C VAL A 122 -10.36 3.81 -4.87
N LEU A 123 -9.59 4.70 -4.27
CA LEU A 123 -8.23 4.42 -3.79
C LEU A 123 -8.23 3.20 -2.86
N SER A 124 -7.39 2.22 -3.13
CA SER A 124 -7.34 0.97 -2.35
C SER A 124 -5.93 0.52 -1.98
N GLU A 125 -4.92 0.82 -2.78
CA GLU A 125 -3.56 0.32 -2.58
C GLU A 125 -2.52 1.37 -2.95
N VAL A 126 -1.38 1.35 -2.26
CA VAL A 126 -0.19 2.11 -2.62
C VAL A 126 1.03 1.19 -2.49
N TRP A 127 1.84 1.07 -3.54
CA TRP A 127 3.06 0.26 -3.51
C TRP A 127 4.28 1.15 -3.72
N TYR A 128 5.20 1.12 -2.75
CA TYR A 128 6.46 1.84 -2.80
C TYR A 128 7.56 0.93 -3.33
N TYR A 129 8.22 1.36 -4.40
CA TYR A 129 9.27 0.59 -5.06
C TYR A 129 10.64 1.07 -4.57
N MET A 130 11.56 0.12 -4.43
CA MET A 130 12.91 0.41 -3.97
C MET A 130 13.90 -0.70 -4.37
N HIS A 131 15.18 -0.32 -4.48
CA HIS A 131 16.29 -1.24 -4.40
C HIS A 131 16.86 -1.25 -2.98
N VAL A 132 17.34 -2.40 -2.52
CA VAL A 132 17.96 -2.55 -1.19
C VAL A 132 19.47 -2.71 -1.29
N PHE A 133 20.19 -2.12 -0.33
CA PHE A 133 21.63 -2.34 -0.18
C PHE A 133 21.88 -3.49 0.79
N GLY A 134 22.13 -4.68 0.26
CA GLY A 134 22.28 -5.88 1.08
C GLY A 134 20.92 -6.44 1.47
N ARG A 135 20.66 -6.59 2.77
CA ARG A 135 19.45 -7.23 3.28
C ARG A 135 18.29 -6.22 3.40
N PRO A 136 17.06 -6.57 2.97
CA PRO A 136 15.88 -5.76 3.25
C PRO A 136 15.65 -5.57 4.76
N GLN A 137 16.08 -6.52 5.60
CA GLN A 137 16.05 -6.44 7.06
C GLN A 137 16.76 -5.20 7.64
N ASP A 138 17.76 -4.66 6.93
CA ASP A 138 18.57 -3.54 7.42
C ASP A 138 17.95 -2.16 7.08
N HIS A 139 16.83 -2.13 6.35
CA HIS A 139 16.10 -0.92 5.91
C HIS A 139 16.98 0.15 5.23
N ARG A 140 18.00 -0.30 4.50
CA ARG A 140 18.86 0.53 3.65
C ARG A 140 18.43 0.38 2.21
N TYR A 141 17.80 1.41 1.66
CA TYR A 141 17.19 1.34 0.34
C TYR A 141 17.33 2.66 -0.44
N VAL A 142 17.13 2.55 -1.75
CA VAL A 142 16.98 3.68 -2.67
C VAL A 142 15.58 3.58 -3.30
N PRO A 143 14.72 4.60 -3.12
CA PRO A 143 13.45 4.71 -3.84
C PRO A 143 13.65 4.65 -5.35
N VAL A 144 12.75 3.96 -6.06
CA VAL A 144 12.70 3.97 -7.53
C VAL A 144 11.26 4.11 -8.00
N ASP A 145 11.09 4.60 -9.23
CA ASP A 145 9.76 4.75 -9.81
C ASP A 145 9.09 3.37 -9.98
N GLN A 146 7.77 3.36 -9.82
CA GLN A 146 6.94 2.20 -10.14
C GLN A 146 7.15 1.73 -11.59
N THR A 147 6.93 0.44 -11.81
CA THR A 147 7.08 -0.19 -13.13
C THR A 147 5.75 -0.66 -13.74
N SER A 148 4.63 -0.38 -13.10
CA SER A 148 3.30 -0.91 -13.42
C SER A 148 2.26 0.19 -13.58
N ARG A 149 1.47 0.13 -14.65
CA ARG A 149 0.39 1.10 -14.87
C ARG A 149 -0.63 1.05 -13.73
N SER A 150 -0.93 2.20 -13.15
CA SER A 150 -1.99 2.38 -12.16
C SER A 150 -3.34 1.83 -12.63
N GLY A 151 -4.07 1.19 -11.71
CA GLY A 151 -5.46 0.77 -11.92
C GLY A 151 -6.50 1.89 -11.78
N CYS A 152 -6.11 3.11 -11.41
CA CYS A 152 -7.01 4.23 -11.20
C CYS A 152 -7.43 4.93 -12.50
N THR A 153 -8.61 5.56 -12.47
CA THR A 153 -9.07 6.48 -13.54
C THR A 153 -8.11 7.66 -13.71
N ASN A 154 -7.96 8.13 -14.95
CA ASN A 154 -7.21 9.34 -15.26
C ASN A 154 -8.06 10.62 -15.17
N VAL A 155 -9.37 10.48 -14.96
CA VAL A 155 -10.26 11.63 -14.88
C VAL A 155 -9.98 12.44 -13.61
N THR A 156 -9.83 13.75 -13.77
CA THR A 156 -9.56 14.66 -12.66
C THR A 156 -10.76 14.71 -11.72
N GLY A 157 -10.51 14.55 -10.42
CA GLY A 157 -11.56 14.57 -9.39
C GLY A 157 -12.42 13.31 -9.33
N ALA A 158 -12.05 12.23 -10.02
CA ALA A 158 -12.83 11.00 -10.08
C ALA A 158 -12.29 9.84 -9.21
N VAL A 159 -11.16 10.04 -8.52
CA VAL A 159 -10.64 9.08 -7.54
C VAL A 159 -11.14 9.46 -6.15
N HIS A 160 -11.95 8.59 -5.56
CA HIS A 160 -12.45 8.73 -4.20
C HIS A 160 -11.46 8.17 -3.19
N TYR A 161 -11.20 8.94 -2.14
CA TYR A 161 -10.53 8.50 -0.93
C TYR A 161 -11.51 8.66 0.23
N TYR A 162 -12.25 7.60 0.55
CA TYR A 162 -13.37 7.67 1.49
C TYR A 162 -12.93 7.68 2.96
N GLU A 163 -13.73 8.32 3.79
CA GLU A 163 -13.59 8.24 5.25
C GLU A 163 -13.74 6.80 5.72
N GLN A 164 -12.95 6.41 6.73
CA GLN A 164 -13.11 5.11 7.36
C GLN A 164 -14.47 5.01 8.06
N THR A 165 -15.10 3.84 7.96
CA THR A 165 -16.34 3.54 8.66
C THR A 165 -16.15 3.66 10.18
N ALA A 166 -17.21 4.02 10.91
CA ALA A 166 -17.14 4.23 12.36
C ALA A 166 -16.64 2.99 13.15
N SER A 167 -16.93 1.79 12.65
CA SER A 167 -16.46 0.53 13.25
C SER A 167 -14.94 0.35 13.17
N LEU A 168 -14.30 0.85 12.11
CA LEU A 168 -12.83 0.82 11.98
C LEU A 168 -12.16 1.92 12.80
N ARG A 169 -12.79 3.09 12.95
CA ARG A 169 -12.30 4.21 13.77
C ARG A 169 -12.18 3.87 15.26
N ASN A 170 -13.06 3.02 15.81
CA ASN A 170 -13.06 2.69 17.25
C ASN A 170 -11.98 1.67 17.67
N ASN A 171 -11.40 0.91 16.73
CA ASN A 171 -10.22 0.05 16.99
C ASN A 171 -8.87 0.78 16.80
N ALA A 172 -8.97 2.06 16.46
CA ALA A 172 -7.92 2.87 15.88
C ALA A 172 -7.58 4.09 16.75
N SER A 173 -8.05 4.14 18.01
CA SER A 173 -8.07 5.28 18.94
C SER A 173 -6.72 5.93 19.30
N HIS A 174 -5.65 5.57 18.60
CA HIS A 174 -4.39 6.29 18.56
C HIS A 174 -3.92 6.32 17.10
N TYR A 175 -4.53 7.22 16.31
CA TYR A 175 -3.97 7.83 15.12
C TYR A 175 -3.87 9.33 15.43
#